data_AF-D0MY20-F1
#
_entry.id   AF-D0MY20-F1
#
_cell.length_a   1.000
_cell.length_b   1.000
_cell.length_c   1.000
_cell.angle_alpha   90.00
_cell.angle_beta   90.00
_cell.angle_gamma   90.00
#
_symmetry.space_group_name_H-M   'P 1'
#
loop_
_entity.id
_entity.type
_entity.pdbx_description
1 polymer ?
#
loop_
_entity_poly.entity_id
_entity_poly.type
_entity_poly.pdbx_seq_one_letter_code
_entity_poly.pdbx_strand_id
1 'polypeptide(L)'
;MTPPDFLLRVPPLKLHVRNATQTNGEPAVYELFCRLNKTREKQDEPVEVTQWSLWKTYEEFQAFDNQMRATRNSPFSKMMVTVAFAPVHRVRAFFHQDQTSSFLEKRRAELDFYMQRVMLFPDVVEFSKRGGCKVLADFIGADQLMDCCGLVSPSMNMSGVFSSSRGMLRDSTDSDTRASYASATGTGDKISSRRKMCRMEIEEELALRGGAHELKRFKKRARVFRKENDPVAAANPFVEFVNEEYDPEFAMWILQRFVRSIKSIEKREALCTAGGISAESIDAEDSGENRPQRQNHRFSVQEDEDADRRSKKYGTLAK
;
A
#
# COMPACT_ATOMS: atom_id res chain seq x y z
N MET A 1 -45.58 -30.65 12.23
CA MET A 1 -44.26 -30.47 11.58
C MET A 1 -43.60 -29.27 12.21
N THR A 2 -42.60 -29.49 13.06
CA THR A 2 -41.74 -28.43 13.55
C THR A 2 -40.87 -27.93 12.38
N PRO A 3 -40.76 -26.61 12.15
CA PRO A 3 -39.88 -26.09 11.12
C PRO A 3 -38.43 -26.48 11.46
N PRO A 4 -37.60 -26.81 10.46
CA PRO A 4 -36.21 -27.21 10.70
C PRO A 4 -35.43 -26.13 11.45
N ASP A 5 -34.77 -26.51 12.55
CA ASP A 5 -34.06 -25.64 13.51
C ASP A 5 -32.97 -24.72 12.89
N PHE A 6 -32.60 -24.95 11.63
CA PHE A 6 -31.64 -24.12 10.89
C PHE A 6 -32.15 -22.69 10.60
N LEU A 7 -33.47 -22.46 10.64
CA LEU A 7 -34.06 -21.13 10.39
C LEU A 7 -34.04 -20.19 11.60
N LEU A 8 -33.66 -20.67 12.79
CA LEU A 8 -33.71 -19.90 14.05
C LEU A 8 -32.35 -19.63 14.69
N ARG A 9 -31.26 -20.23 14.19
CA ARG A 9 -29.91 -19.94 14.71
C ARG A 9 -29.34 -18.70 14.04
N VAL A 10 -29.51 -17.55 14.69
CA VAL A 10 -28.67 -16.38 14.41
C VAL A 10 -27.21 -16.81 14.59
N PRO A 11 -26.33 -16.68 13.55
CA PRO A 11 -24.94 -17.04 13.69
C PRO A 11 -24.32 -16.28 14.88
N PRO A 12 -23.63 -16.98 15.80
CA PRO A 12 -23.08 -16.34 16.98
C PRO A 12 -21.99 -15.31 16.62
N LEU A 13 -21.32 -15.49 15.48
CA LEU A 13 -20.30 -14.59 14.96
C LEU A 13 -20.86 -13.63 13.91
N LYS A 14 -20.65 -12.33 14.11
CA LYS A 14 -20.88 -11.26 13.13
C LYS A 14 -19.55 -10.67 12.69
N LEU A 15 -19.38 -10.49 11.39
CA LEU A 15 -18.23 -9.84 10.77
C LEU A 15 -18.67 -8.61 9.99
N HIS A 16 -17.95 -7.50 10.15
CA HIS A 16 -18.18 -6.27 9.43
C HIS A 16 -16.87 -5.58 9.07
N VAL A 17 -16.81 -4.94 7.91
CA VAL A 17 -15.70 -4.03 7.58
C VAL A 17 -16.16 -2.60 7.86
N ARG A 18 -15.64 -1.95 8.90
CA ARG A 18 -16.24 -0.71 9.44
C ARG A 18 -15.45 0.55 9.11
N ASN A 19 -14.15 0.53 9.37
CA ASN A 19 -13.28 1.68 9.18
C ASN A 19 -12.28 1.44 8.04
N ALA A 20 -11.78 2.53 7.48
CA ALA A 20 -10.71 2.53 6.49
C ALA A 20 -9.73 3.65 6.83
N THR A 21 -8.45 3.33 6.89
CA THR A 21 -7.39 4.30 7.16
C THR A 21 -6.25 4.11 6.18
N GLN A 22 -5.60 5.21 5.83
CA GLN A 22 -4.39 5.18 5.02
C GLN A 22 -3.42 6.21 5.57
N THR A 23 -2.20 5.77 5.85
CA THR A 23 -1.07 6.65 6.19
C THR A 23 -0.27 6.93 4.92
N ASN A 24 0.25 8.15 4.78
CA ASN A 24 0.99 8.56 3.58
C ASN A 24 2.13 7.58 3.27
N GLY A 25 2.11 7.00 2.07
CA GLY A 25 3.11 6.03 1.61
C GLY A 25 2.80 4.56 1.92
N GLU A 26 1.83 4.27 2.79
CA GLU A 26 1.41 2.91 3.15
C GLU A 26 0.13 2.48 2.40
N PRO A 27 -0.08 1.17 2.21
CA PRO A 27 -1.32 0.65 1.65
C PRO A 27 -2.50 0.97 2.58
N ALA A 28 -3.66 1.25 1.99
CA ALA A 28 -4.88 1.44 2.76
C ALA A 28 -5.26 0.15 3.50
N VAL A 29 -5.58 0.30 4.78
CA VAL A 29 -6.03 -0.78 5.66
C VAL A 29 -7.48 -0.58 6.07
N TYR A 30 -8.19 -1.69 6.24
CA TYR A 30 -9.60 -1.75 6.56
C TYR A 30 -9.79 -2.52 7.86
N GLU A 31 -10.61 -1.98 8.75
CA GLU A 31 -10.93 -2.64 10.01
C GLU A 31 -11.98 -3.73 9.77
N LEU A 32 -11.55 -4.97 9.93
CA LEU A 32 -12.41 -6.15 10.05
C LEU A 32 -12.80 -6.32 11.52
N PHE A 33 -14.02 -5.89 11.84
CA PHE A 33 -14.61 -6.01 13.16
C PHE A 33 -15.35 -7.33 13.31
N CYS A 34 -15.00 -8.08 14.35
CA CYS A 34 -15.57 -9.36 14.71
C CYS A 34 -16.34 -9.23 16.03
N ARG A 35 -17.55 -9.77 16.08
CA ARG A 35 -18.35 -9.86 17.31
C ARG A 35 -18.93 -11.25 17.46
N LEU A 36 -18.50 -11.94 18.51
CA LEU A 36 -19.01 -13.23 18.92
C LEU A 36 -19.97 -13.04 20.10
N ASN A 37 -21.21 -13.48 19.92
CA ASN A 37 -22.18 -13.61 21.01
C ASN A 37 -22.11 -15.06 21.50
N LYS A 38 -21.65 -15.28 22.74
CA LYS A 38 -21.64 -16.62 23.33
C LYS A 38 -23.06 -16.96 23.78
N THR A 39 -23.64 -18.04 23.24
CA THR A 39 -24.93 -18.56 23.68
C THR A 39 -24.76 -19.29 25.02
N ARG A 40 -25.53 -18.87 26.04
CA ARG A 40 -25.59 -19.54 27.36
C ARG A 40 -26.61 -20.68 27.37
N GLU A 41 -26.31 -21.72 28.14
CA GLU A 41 -27.25 -22.80 28.49
C GLU A 41 -28.21 -22.43 29.64
N LYS A 42 -27.97 -21.33 30.37
CA LYS A 42 -28.77 -20.90 31.54
C LYS A 42 -29.25 -19.45 31.41
N GLN A 43 -30.49 -19.22 31.83
CA GLN A 43 -31.37 -18.14 31.36
C GLN A 43 -31.17 -16.76 32.02
N ASP A 44 -30.31 -16.62 33.05
CA ASP A 44 -30.36 -15.46 33.99
C ASP A 44 -29.09 -14.59 34.10
N GLU A 45 -28.17 -14.67 33.15
CA GLU A 45 -26.88 -13.98 33.27
C GLU A 45 -26.56 -13.21 31.94
N PRO A 46 -25.96 -11.99 31.98
CA PRO A 46 -25.83 -11.12 30.79
C PRO A 46 -24.98 -11.75 29.67
N VAL A 47 -25.54 -11.84 28.45
CA VAL A 47 -24.89 -12.43 27.25
C VAL A 47 -23.43 -11.97 27.14
N GLU A 48 -22.50 -12.90 27.25
CA GLU A 48 -21.08 -12.59 27.12
C GLU A 48 -20.77 -12.31 25.64
N VAL A 49 -20.37 -11.08 25.36
CA VAL A 49 -20.02 -10.63 24.01
C VAL A 49 -18.51 -10.43 23.95
N THR A 50 -17.85 -11.20 23.08
CA THR A 50 -16.43 -11.02 22.77
C THR A 50 -16.31 -10.29 21.45
N GLN A 51 -15.53 -9.21 21.41
CA GLN A 51 -15.30 -8.41 20.22
C GLN A 51 -13.82 -8.16 20.01
N TRP A 52 -13.39 -8.17 18.75
CA TRP A 52 -12.02 -7.88 18.36
C TRP A 52 -12.00 -7.30 16.95
N SER A 53 -10.92 -6.59 16.63
CA SER A 53 -10.73 -5.99 15.33
C SER A 53 -9.37 -6.37 14.76
N LEU A 54 -9.34 -6.63 13.45
CA LEU A 54 -8.11 -6.80 12.69
C LEU A 54 -8.03 -5.72 11.62
N TRP A 55 -6.83 -5.23 11.36
CA TRP A 55 -6.59 -4.32 10.25
C TRP A 55 -6.01 -5.10 9.08
N LYS A 56 -6.71 -5.05 7.95
CA LYS A 56 -6.40 -5.84 6.75
C LYS A 56 -6.30 -4.97 5.52
N THR A 57 -5.30 -5.20 4.68
CA THR A 57 -5.16 -4.56 3.37
C THR A 57 -6.12 -5.18 2.35
N TYR A 58 -6.38 -4.48 1.25
CA TYR A 58 -7.18 -5.04 0.15
C TYR A 58 -6.55 -6.33 -0.42
N GLU A 59 -5.23 -6.36 -0.50
CA GLU A 59 -4.44 -7.50 -0.95
C GLU A 59 -4.61 -8.72 -0.03
N GLU A 60 -4.73 -8.51 1.28
CA GLU A 60 -5.03 -9.60 2.22
C GLU A 60 -6.44 -10.16 2.02
N PHE A 61 -7.44 -9.31 1.78
CA PHE A 61 -8.79 -9.79 1.40
C PHE A 61 -8.77 -10.58 0.09
N GLN A 62 -7.94 -10.14 -0.87
CA GLN A 62 -7.77 -10.85 -2.14
C GLN A 62 -7.06 -12.20 -1.95
N ALA A 63 -6.04 -12.26 -1.09
CA ALA A 63 -5.36 -13.49 -0.74
C ALA A 63 -6.32 -14.48 -0.05
N PHE A 64 -7.16 -13.99 0.86
CA PHE A 64 -8.24 -14.76 1.47
C PHE A 64 -9.21 -15.33 0.43
N ASP A 65 -9.71 -14.51 -0.50
CA ASP A 65 -10.60 -14.96 -1.58
C ASP A 65 -9.96 -16.06 -2.43
N ASN A 66 -8.69 -15.87 -2.80
CA ASN A 66 -7.93 -16.84 -3.56
C ASN A 66 -7.80 -18.17 -2.81
N GLN A 67 -7.53 -18.16 -1.50
CA GLN A 67 -7.42 -19.38 -0.68
C GLN A 67 -8.76 -20.10 -0.56
N MET A 68 -9.85 -19.35 -0.34
CA MET A 68 -11.22 -19.87 -0.31
C MET A 68 -11.59 -20.58 -1.62
N ARG A 69 -11.18 -20.02 -2.77
CA ARG A 69 -11.42 -20.62 -4.09
C ARG A 69 -10.46 -21.77 -4.40
N ALA A 70 -9.19 -21.70 -3.99
CA ALA A 70 -8.15 -22.66 -4.37
C ALA A 70 -8.33 -24.06 -3.76
N THR A 71 -9.07 -24.15 -2.65
CA THR A 71 -9.27 -25.42 -1.94
C THR A 71 -10.28 -26.30 -2.67
N ARG A 72 -9.82 -27.02 -3.71
CA ARG A 72 -10.65 -27.79 -4.67
C ARG A 72 -11.64 -28.77 -4.04
N ASN A 73 -11.33 -29.31 -2.86
CA ASN A 73 -12.17 -30.30 -2.16
C ASN A 73 -13.05 -29.69 -1.05
N SER A 74 -13.01 -28.37 -0.87
CA SER A 74 -13.81 -27.69 0.13
C SER A 74 -15.21 -27.37 -0.40
N PRO A 75 -16.29 -27.57 0.39
CA PRO A 75 -17.64 -27.13 0.00
C PRO A 75 -17.67 -25.61 -0.25
N PHE A 76 -16.86 -24.85 0.50
CA PHE A 76 -16.80 -23.39 0.37
C PHE A 76 -16.28 -22.95 -1.01
N SER A 77 -15.29 -23.64 -1.60
CA SER A 77 -14.78 -23.31 -2.95
C SER A 77 -15.89 -23.36 -4.01
N LYS A 78 -16.80 -24.34 -3.93
CA LYS A 78 -17.97 -24.44 -4.82
C LYS A 78 -18.94 -23.29 -4.60
N MET A 79 -19.15 -22.89 -3.34
CA MET A 79 -20.06 -21.79 -2.99
C MET A 79 -19.50 -20.41 -3.38
N MET A 80 -18.17 -20.24 -3.35
CA MET A 80 -17.49 -19.01 -3.76
C MET A 80 -17.77 -18.62 -5.23
N VAL A 81 -18.26 -19.54 -6.07
CA VAL A 81 -18.74 -19.22 -7.42
C VAL A 81 -19.93 -18.24 -7.38
N THR A 82 -20.75 -18.29 -6.33
CA THR A 82 -21.91 -17.40 -6.14
C THR A 82 -21.54 -16.04 -5.54
N VAL A 83 -20.29 -15.88 -5.10
CA VAL A 83 -19.79 -14.67 -4.44
C VAL A 83 -18.81 -13.97 -5.35
N ALA A 84 -19.18 -12.76 -5.78
CA ALA A 84 -18.27 -11.88 -6.51
C ALA A 84 -17.32 -11.19 -5.52
N PHE A 85 -16.02 -11.24 -5.81
CA PHE A 85 -15.03 -10.48 -5.04
C PHE A 85 -15.13 -8.98 -5.33
N ALA A 86 -14.68 -8.15 -4.37
CA ALA A 86 -14.66 -6.70 -4.51
C ALA A 86 -13.81 -6.28 -5.74
N PRO A 87 -14.33 -5.43 -6.64
CA PRO A 87 -13.66 -5.09 -7.90
C PRO A 87 -12.25 -4.47 -7.73
N VAL A 88 -11.31 -4.89 -8.58
CA VAL A 88 -9.99 -4.27 -8.65
C VAL A 88 -10.09 -2.96 -9.44
N HIS A 89 -10.18 -1.82 -8.75
CA HIS A 89 -10.25 -0.49 -9.36
C HIS A 89 -8.90 0.01 -9.93
N ARG A 90 -8.33 -0.72 -10.89
CA ARG A 90 -6.99 -0.43 -11.48
C ARG A 90 -6.87 0.97 -12.08
N VAL A 91 -7.97 1.54 -12.55
CA VAL A 91 -7.99 2.87 -13.21
C VAL A 91 -7.83 4.01 -12.20
N ARG A 92 -8.28 3.82 -10.95
CA ARG A 92 -8.29 4.86 -9.91
C ARG A 92 -6.93 5.04 -9.22
N ALA A 93 -6.08 4.00 -9.27
CA ALA A 93 -4.69 4.05 -8.79
C ALA A 93 -3.79 5.01 -9.60
N PHE A 94 -4.15 5.34 -10.85
CA PHE A 94 -3.32 6.22 -11.70
C PHE A 94 -3.42 7.71 -11.37
N PHE A 95 -4.38 8.12 -10.53
CA PHE A 95 -4.64 9.52 -10.17
C PHE A 95 -4.63 9.75 -8.66
N HIS A 96 -4.06 8.84 -7.86
CA HIS A 96 -4.18 8.84 -6.40
C HIS A 96 -5.65 8.92 -5.91
N GLN A 97 -6.62 8.60 -6.79
CA GLN A 97 -8.04 8.59 -6.41
C GLN A 97 -8.33 7.44 -5.45
N ASP A 98 -7.48 6.41 -5.47
CA ASP A 98 -7.49 5.32 -4.52
C ASP A 98 -7.13 5.74 -3.08
N GLN A 99 -6.58 6.95 -2.90
CA GLN A 99 -6.26 7.53 -1.60
C GLN A 99 -7.32 8.51 -1.09
N THR A 100 -8.35 8.77 -1.90
CA THR A 100 -9.43 9.68 -1.49
C THR A 100 -10.34 9.00 -0.46
N SER A 101 -10.83 9.76 0.51
CA SER A 101 -11.75 9.25 1.54
C SER A 101 -13.01 8.59 0.94
N SER A 102 -13.59 9.19 -0.10
CA SER A 102 -14.75 8.65 -0.80
C SER A 102 -14.48 7.30 -1.48
N PHE A 103 -13.25 7.09 -1.97
CA PHE A 103 -12.85 5.82 -2.50
C PHE A 103 -12.64 4.77 -1.41
N LEU A 104 -11.96 5.13 -0.32
CA LEU A 104 -11.74 4.24 0.81
C LEU A 104 -13.08 3.79 1.41
N GLU A 105 -14.04 4.69 1.54
CA GLU A 105 -15.39 4.38 2.02
C GLU A 105 -16.14 3.45 1.06
N LYS A 106 -16.08 3.73 -0.25
CA LYS A 106 -16.66 2.84 -1.28
C LYS A 106 -16.04 1.45 -1.21
N ARG A 107 -14.71 1.35 -1.14
CA ARG A 107 -14.00 0.08 -1.06
C ARG A 107 -14.31 -0.67 0.25
N ARG A 108 -14.39 0.04 1.38
CA ARG A 108 -14.87 -0.53 2.65
C ARG A 108 -16.25 -1.14 2.49
N ALA A 109 -17.18 -0.45 1.82
CA ALA A 109 -18.53 -0.98 1.58
C ALA A 109 -18.54 -2.23 0.69
N GLU A 110 -17.71 -2.24 -0.36
CA GLU A 110 -17.55 -3.42 -1.22
C GLU A 110 -16.98 -4.63 -0.45
N LEU A 111 -15.97 -4.41 0.41
CA LEU A 111 -15.38 -5.45 1.24
C LEU A 111 -16.35 -5.95 2.33
N ASP A 112 -17.11 -5.06 2.97
CA ASP A 112 -18.14 -5.41 3.94
C ASP A 112 -19.23 -6.28 3.29
N PHE A 113 -19.72 -5.89 2.11
CA PHE A 113 -20.70 -6.66 1.35
C PHE A 113 -20.16 -8.05 0.96
N TYR A 114 -18.90 -8.13 0.54
CA TYR A 114 -18.23 -9.40 0.26
C TYR A 114 -18.18 -10.31 1.50
N MET A 115 -17.73 -9.78 2.65
CA MET A 115 -17.67 -10.55 3.88
C MET A 115 -19.05 -11.03 4.34
N GLN A 116 -20.06 -10.16 4.25
CA GLN A 116 -21.44 -10.54 4.57
C GLN A 116 -21.93 -11.68 3.68
N ARG A 117 -21.57 -11.72 2.40
CA ARG A 117 -21.91 -12.82 1.49
C ARG A 117 -21.22 -14.12 1.86
N VAL A 118 -19.95 -14.08 2.22
CA VAL A 118 -19.21 -15.26 2.70
C VAL A 118 -19.83 -15.80 3.99
N MET A 119 -20.28 -14.91 4.88
CA MET A 119 -20.93 -15.29 6.14
C MET A 119 -22.33 -15.92 5.98
N LEU A 120 -22.92 -15.91 4.78
CA LEU A 120 -24.15 -16.64 4.48
C LEU A 120 -23.91 -18.13 4.19
N PHE A 121 -22.66 -18.55 4.06
CA PHE A 121 -22.35 -19.95 3.81
C PHE A 121 -22.67 -20.79 5.06
N PRO A 122 -23.34 -21.94 4.87
CA PRO A 122 -23.62 -22.85 5.98
C PRO A 122 -22.30 -23.35 6.58
N ASP A 123 -22.28 -23.46 7.90
CA ASP A 123 -21.17 -24.00 8.70
C ASP A 123 -19.84 -23.24 8.57
N VAL A 124 -19.79 -22.11 7.84
CA VAL A 124 -18.52 -21.38 7.57
C VAL A 124 -17.85 -20.88 8.85
N VAL A 125 -18.64 -20.62 9.89
CA VAL A 125 -18.19 -20.17 11.22
C VAL A 125 -18.22 -21.27 12.29
N GLU A 126 -18.57 -22.51 11.93
CA GLU A 126 -18.60 -23.64 12.86
C GLU A 126 -17.19 -24.25 13.04
N PHE A 127 -16.26 -23.47 13.60
CA PHE A 127 -14.85 -23.88 13.78
C PHE A 127 -14.66 -25.07 14.74
N SER A 128 -15.63 -25.34 15.61
CA SER A 128 -15.58 -26.51 16.50
C SER A 128 -15.86 -27.83 15.78
N LYS A 129 -16.33 -27.80 14.52
CA LYS A 129 -16.64 -28.99 13.73
C LYS A 129 -15.75 -29.09 12.49
N ARG A 130 -15.62 -30.30 11.98
CA ARG A 130 -14.86 -30.61 10.75
C ARG A 130 -15.39 -29.94 9.47
N GLY A 131 -16.61 -29.38 9.54
CA GLY A 131 -17.24 -28.63 8.45
C GLY A 131 -16.87 -27.15 8.42
N GLY A 132 -16.20 -26.63 9.46
CA GLY A 132 -15.83 -25.22 9.56
C GLY A 132 -14.79 -24.78 8.52
N CYS A 133 -14.76 -23.49 8.24
CA CYS A 133 -13.80 -22.94 7.29
C CYS A 133 -12.50 -22.51 7.97
N LYS A 134 -11.44 -23.33 7.82
CA LYS A 134 -10.10 -23.00 8.34
C LYS A 134 -9.55 -21.68 7.78
N VAL A 135 -9.71 -21.44 6.48
CA VAL A 135 -9.24 -20.20 5.85
C VAL A 135 -9.88 -18.97 6.48
N LEU A 136 -11.17 -19.05 6.84
CA LEU A 136 -11.85 -17.97 7.56
C LEU A 136 -11.36 -17.83 9.00
N ALA A 137 -11.18 -18.93 9.72
CA ALA A 137 -10.67 -18.94 11.09
C ALA A 137 -9.28 -18.27 11.17
N ASP A 138 -8.36 -18.67 10.28
CA ASP A 138 -7.01 -18.10 10.19
C ASP A 138 -7.07 -16.60 9.84
N PHE A 139 -7.94 -16.22 8.90
CA PHE A 139 -8.07 -14.83 8.44
C PHE A 139 -8.58 -13.87 9.53
N ILE A 140 -9.49 -14.33 10.38
CA ILE A 140 -10.06 -13.53 11.48
C ILE A 140 -9.32 -13.71 12.81
N GLY A 141 -8.25 -14.52 12.85
CA GLY A 141 -7.52 -14.81 14.09
C GLY A 141 -8.37 -15.54 15.14
N ALA A 142 -9.23 -16.46 14.72
CA ALA A 142 -10.18 -17.16 15.60
C ALA A 142 -9.51 -18.04 16.66
N ASP A 143 -8.29 -18.52 16.42
CA ASP A 143 -7.58 -19.48 17.29
C ASP A 143 -7.42 -19.04 18.74
N GLN A 144 -7.38 -17.73 19.00
CA GLN A 144 -7.19 -17.18 20.35
C GLN A 144 -8.51 -16.96 21.10
N LEU A 145 -9.65 -16.97 20.40
CA LEU A 145 -10.95 -16.51 20.91
C LEU A 145 -12.09 -17.51 20.72
N MET A 146 -11.90 -18.52 19.88
CA MET A 146 -12.89 -19.54 19.53
C MET A 146 -12.27 -20.94 19.59
N ASP A 147 -13.11 -21.94 19.86
CA ASP A 147 -12.70 -23.34 19.76
C ASP A 147 -12.55 -23.75 18.29
N CYS A 148 -11.30 -23.90 17.86
CA CYS A 148 -10.92 -24.29 16.50
C CYS A 148 -10.44 -25.75 16.43
N CYS A 149 -10.65 -26.55 17.49
CA CYS A 149 -10.18 -27.94 17.56
C CYS A 149 -10.76 -28.82 16.44
N GLY A 150 -11.96 -28.49 15.93
CA GLY A 150 -12.61 -29.21 14.83
C GLY A 150 -11.96 -29.01 13.46
N LEU A 151 -11.14 -27.96 13.29
CA LEU A 151 -10.48 -27.62 12.03
C LEU A 151 -9.17 -28.38 11.80
N VAL A 152 -8.69 -29.10 12.82
CA VAL A 152 -7.41 -29.83 12.77
C VAL A 152 -7.60 -31.11 11.94
N SER A 153 -7.05 -31.13 10.74
CA SER A 153 -6.85 -32.38 9.99
C SER A 153 -5.64 -33.11 10.57
N PRO A 154 -5.63 -34.46 10.64
CA PRO A 154 -4.44 -35.22 11.02
C PRO A 154 -3.40 -35.09 9.91
N SER A 155 -2.58 -34.05 9.96
CA SER A 155 -1.34 -33.95 9.21
C SER A 155 -0.20 -34.18 10.18
N MET A 156 0.48 -35.32 10.03
CA MET A 156 1.69 -35.61 10.78
C MET A 156 2.74 -34.52 10.53
N ASN A 157 3.29 -34.02 11.64
CA ASN A 157 4.63 -33.49 11.86
C ASN A 157 5.29 -32.63 10.76
N MET A 158 5.64 -31.40 11.13
CA MET A 158 7.03 -31.17 11.55
C MET A 158 7.07 -30.30 12.80
N SER A 159 7.75 -30.85 13.80
CA SER A 159 8.14 -30.23 15.06
C SER A 159 8.97 -28.97 14.83
N GLY A 160 8.65 -27.92 15.57
CA GLY A 160 9.49 -26.75 15.80
C GLY A 160 9.07 -26.11 17.12
N VAL A 161 9.31 -26.83 18.22
CA VAL A 161 9.09 -26.36 19.58
C VAL A 161 9.96 -25.13 19.82
N PHE A 162 9.35 -24.00 20.20
CA PHE A 162 9.86 -23.21 21.33
C PHE A 162 8.67 -22.62 22.10
N SER A 163 8.43 -23.21 23.26
CA SER A 163 7.66 -22.62 24.36
C SER A 163 8.58 -21.75 25.21
N SER A 164 8.22 -20.47 25.37
CA SER A 164 8.42 -19.63 26.57
C SER A 164 8.05 -18.19 26.19
N SER A 165 7.49 -17.32 27.01
CA SER A 165 6.93 -17.36 28.35
C SER A 165 6.22 -16.00 28.58
N ARG A 166 5.40 -15.94 29.63
CA ARG A 166 4.66 -14.77 30.15
C ARG A 166 5.52 -13.48 30.26
N GLY A 167 4.86 -12.34 30.01
CA GLY A 167 4.72 -11.26 31.00
C GLY A 167 5.81 -10.19 31.13
N MET A 168 5.38 -8.94 30.82
CA MET A 168 5.68 -7.65 31.47
C MET A 168 7.12 -7.07 31.57
N LEU A 169 7.15 -5.75 31.28
CA LEU A 169 8.01 -4.66 31.77
C LEU A 169 9.41 -4.42 31.17
N ARG A 170 9.47 -3.26 30.49
CA ARG A 170 10.40 -2.11 30.64
C ARG A 170 11.93 -2.28 30.50
N ASP A 171 12.46 -1.28 29.78
CA ASP A 171 13.82 -0.70 29.74
C ASP A 171 14.96 -1.38 28.95
N SER A 172 15.36 -0.64 27.92
CA SER A 172 16.71 -0.20 27.54
C SER A 172 17.81 -1.18 27.09
N THR A 173 18.45 -0.72 26.00
CA THR A 173 19.85 -0.85 25.57
C THR A 173 20.28 -2.04 24.69
N ASP A 174 20.67 -1.66 23.45
CA ASP A 174 21.70 -2.20 22.55
C ASP A 174 21.93 -3.71 22.45
N SER A 175 21.71 -4.24 21.24
CA SER A 175 22.82 -4.74 20.41
C SER A 175 22.34 -5.17 19.02
N ASP A 176 23.15 -4.80 18.03
CA ASP A 176 23.09 -5.21 16.64
C ASP A 176 22.99 -6.73 16.46
N THR A 177 22.04 -7.21 15.66
CA THR A 177 22.25 -8.43 14.89
C THR A 177 21.59 -8.32 13.51
N ARG A 178 22.42 -7.86 12.60
CA ARG A 178 22.34 -7.94 11.14
C ARG A 178 21.93 -9.36 10.68
N ALA A 179 20.78 -9.48 10.04
CA ALA A 179 20.44 -10.59 9.16
C ALA A 179 19.78 -10.06 7.90
N SER A 180 20.63 -9.81 6.88
CA SER A 180 20.24 -9.46 5.52
C SER A 180 19.50 -10.62 4.86
N TYR A 181 18.24 -10.44 4.49
CA TYR A 181 17.60 -11.30 3.50
C TYR A 181 17.99 -10.80 2.11
N ALA A 182 19.08 -11.35 1.60
CA ALA A 182 19.46 -11.23 0.20
C ALA A 182 18.43 -12.02 -0.65
N SER A 183 17.38 -11.34 -1.09
CA SER A 183 16.59 -11.82 -2.23
C SER A 183 17.31 -11.43 -3.52
N ALA A 184 17.81 -12.44 -4.22
CA ALA A 184 18.37 -12.34 -5.56
C ALA A 184 17.29 -11.86 -6.56
N THR A 185 17.08 -10.54 -6.63
CA THR A 185 16.28 -9.90 -7.69
C THR A 185 17.19 -9.65 -8.88
N GLY A 186 16.88 -10.30 -10.00
CA GLY A 186 17.57 -10.13 -11.27
C GLY A 186 17.62 -8.65 -11.70
N THR A 187 18.62 -8.32 -12.50
CA THR A 187 18.91 -6.99 -13.04
C THR A 187 17.68 -6.28 -13.63
N GLY A 188 16.70 -7.04 -14.14
CA GLY A 188 15.43 -6.52 -14.69
C GLY A 188 14.50 -5.84 -13.68
N ASP A 189 14.45 -6.28 -12.42
CA ASP A 189 13.57 -5.69 -11.40
C ASP A 189 14.07 -4.33 -10.91
N LYS A 190 15.39 -4.19 -10.80
CA LYS A 190 16.05 -2.92 -10.44
C LYS A 190 15.83 -1.85 -11.50
N ILE A 191 15.96 -2.21 -12.78
CA ILE A 191 15.72 -1.29 -13.91
C ILE A 191 14.23 -0.88 -13.99
N SER A 192 13.32 -1.81 -13.70
CA SER A 192 11.88 -1.52 -13.63
C SER A 192 11.55 -0.54 -12.50
N SER A 193 12.15 -0.73 -11.32
CA SER A 193 11.99 0.17 -10.17
C SER A 193 12.53 1.57 -10.46
N ARG A 194 13.75 1.67 -11.01
CA ARG A 194 14.38 2.96 -11.32
C ARG A 194 13.60 3.79 -12.34
N ARG A 195 13.05 3.15 -13.37
CA ARG A 195 12.16 3.80 -14.34
C ARG A 195 10.89 4.38 -13.71
N LYS A 196 10.35 3.72 -12.68
CA LYS A 196 9.20 4.23 -11.93
C LYS A 196 9.61 5.46 -11.11
N MET A 197 10.80 5.45 -10.50
CA MET A 197 11.33 6.59 -9.74
C MET A 197 11.50 7.84 -10.61
N CYS A 198 12.20 7.76 -11.74
CA CYS A 198 12.37 8.93 -12.62
C CYS A 198 11.04 9.50 -13.11
N ARG A 199 10.03 8.63 -13.29
CA ARG A 199 8.68 9.07 -13.64
C ARG A 199 8.00 9.79 -12.48
N MET A 200 8.11 9.30 -11.25
CA MET A 200 7.52 9.95 -10.08
C MET A 200 8.18 11.30 -9.80
N GLU A 201 9.50 11.41 -9.92
CA GLU A 201 10.22 12.68 -9.72
C GLU A 201 9.72 13.77 -10.67
N ILE A 202 9.53 13.45 -11.96
CA ILE A 202 8.97 14.40 -12.92
C ILE A 202 7.54 14.80 -12.53
N GLU A 203 6.71 13.83 -12.10
CA GLU A 203 5.33 14.10 -11.74
C GLU A 203 5.21 14.95 -10.47
N GLU A 204 6.09 14.75 -9.49
CA GLU A 204 6.17 15.54 -8.24
C GLU A 204 6.65 16.97 -8.50
N GLU A 205 7.76 17.15 -9.21
CA GLU A 205 8.30 18.49 -9.52
C GLU A 205 7.34 19.32 -10.39
N LEU A 206 6.66 18.70 -11.36
CA LEU A 206 5.63 19.38 -12.14
C LEU A 206 4.41 19.76 -11.30
N ALA A 207 4.04 18.94 -10.31
CA ALA A 207 2.97 19.28 -9.39
C ALA A 207 3.37 20.44 -8.45
N LEU A 208 4.63 20.48 -8.03
CA LEU A 208 5.17 21.52 -7.15
C LEU A 208 5.29 22.88 -7.84
N ARG A 209 5.79 22.92 -9.08
CA ARG A 209 6.02 24.16 -9.82
C ARG A 209 4.78 24.67 -10.56
N GLY A 210 4.04 23.77 -11.19
CA GLY A 210 2.97 24.07 -12.15
C GLY A 210 1.56 23.70 -11.73
N GLY A 211 1.44 23.02 -10.58
CA GLY A 211 0.17 22.50 -10.09
C GLY A 211 -0.43 21.39 -10.97
N ALA A 212 -1.67 21.01 -10.64
CA ALA A 212 -2.35 19.87 -11.26
C ALA A 212 -2.62 20.05 -12.77
N HIS A 213 -2.70 21.29 -13.26
CA HIS A 213 -3.01 21.58 -14.66
C HIS A 213 -1.83 21.31 -15.59
N GLU A 214 -0.63 21.73 -15.22
CA GLU A 214 0.59 21.48 -15.99
C GLU A 214 0.97 20.00 -15.99
N LEU A 215 0.88 19.34 -14.83
CA LEU A 215 1.06 17.89 -14.73
C LEU A 215 0.11 17.13 -15.68
N LYS A 216 -1.15 17.57 -15.79
CA LYS A 216 -2.14 16.94 -16.68
C LYS A 216 -1.79 17.16 -18.15
N ARG A 217 -1.32 18.35 -18.54
CA ARG A 217 -0.85 18.65 -19.90
C ARG A 217 0.37 17.82 -20.27
N PHE A 218 1.37 17.77 -19.39
CA PHE A 218 2.56 16.93 -19.56
C PHE A 218 2.19 15.45 -19.71
N LYS A 219 1.35 14.91 -18.82
CA LYS A 219 0.86 13.51 -18.91
C LYS A 219 0.17 13.21 -20.23
N LYS A 220 -0.61 14.16 -20.76
CA LYS A 220 -1.27 14.02 -22.07
C LYS A 220 -0.23 13.91 -23.19
N ARG A 221 0.77 14.81 -23.22
CA ARG A 221 1.84 14.82 -24.24
C ARG A 221 2.75 13.60 -24.13
N ALA A 222 3.16 13.22 -22.93
CA ALA A 222 3.93 11.99 -22.68
C ALA A 222 3.18 10.72 -23.12
N ARG A 223 1.85 10.70 -23.01
CA ARG A 223 1.03 9.58 -23.53
C ARG A 223 1.01 9.54 -25.05
N VAL A 224 0.97 10.69 -25.73
CA VAL A 224 1.04 10.77 -27.19
C VAL A 224 2.39 10.25 -27.67
N PHE A 225 3.50 10.70 -27.08
CA PHE A 225 4.85 10.19 -27.36
C PHE A 225 4.94 8.65 -27.23
N ARG A 226 4.33 8.08 -26.20
CA ARG A 226 4.36 6.62 -25.98
C ARG A 226 3.50 5.85 -26.99
N LYS A 227 2.42 6.44 -27.48
CA LYS A 227 1.49 5.82 -28.44
C LYS A 227 1.98 5.89 -29.88
N GLU A 228 2.72 6.92 -30.24
CA GLU A 228 3.25 7.10 -31.58
C GLU A 228 4.22 5.96 -31.94
N ASN A 229 4.09 5.35 -33.12
CA ASN A 229 4.91 4.19 -33.47
C ASN A 229 6.27 4.61 -34.02
N ASP A 230 6.34 5.73 -34.73
CA ASP A 230 7.59 6.28 -35.25
C ASP A 230 8.36 7.01 -34.13
N PRO A 231 9.57 6.55 -33.77
CA PRO A 231 10.35 7.14 -32.68
C PRO A 231 10.79 8.59 -32.97
N VAL A 232 11.07 8.94 -34.23
CA VAL A 232 11.52 10.30 -34.59
C VAL A 232 10.32 11.25 -34.64
N ALA A 233 9.21 10.82 -35.25
CA ALA A 233 7.97 11.59 -35.26
C ALA A 233 7.37 11.75 -33.85
N ALA A 234 7.67 10.84 -32.91
CA ALA A 234 7.31 10.99 -31.50
C ALA A 234 8.20 12.01 -30.78
N ALA A 235 9.51 11.97 -31.01
CA ALA A 235 10.51 12.72 -30.26
C ALA A 235 10.46 14.23 -30.53
N ASN A 236 10.44 14.65 -31.81
CA ASN A 236 10.51 16.07 -32.15
C ASN A 236 9.36 16.90 -31.54
N PRO A 237 8.07 16.51 -31.67
CA PRO A 237 6.97 17.28 -31.09
C PRO A 237 6.94 17.24 -29.56
N PHE A 238 7.56 16.23 -28.95
CA PHE A 238 7.64 16.14 -27.49
C PHE A 238 8.73 17.06 -26.94
N VAL A 239 9.90 17.12 -27.58
CA VAL A 239 10.97 18.04 -27.19
C VAL A 239 10.56 19.50 -27.42
N GLU A 240 9.94 19.80 -28.55
CA GLU A 240 9.40 21.13 -28.86
C GLU A 240 8.42 21.57 -27.77
N PHE A 241 7.45 20.73 -27.41
CA PHE A 241 6.52 21.01 -26.31
C PHE A 241 7.22 21.28 -24.98
N VAL A 242 8.25 20.49 -24.63
CA VAL A 242 8.96 20.66 -23.34
C VAL A 242 9.78 21.94 -23.33
N ASN A 243 10.41 22.32 -24.44
CA ASN A 243 11.17 23.57 -24.55
C ASN A 243 10.28 24.82 -24.64
N GLU A 244 9.06 24.68 -25.14
CA GLU A 244 8.08 25.78 -25.20
C GLU A 244 7.37 26.04 -23.87
N GLU A 245 7.02 25.00 -23.11
CA GLU A 245 6.29 25.14 -21.85
C GLU A 245 7.18 25.38 -20.63
N TYR A 246 8.46 25.03 -20.67
CA TYR A 246 9.33 25.06 -19.49
C TYR A 246 10.62 25.84 -19.72
N ASP A 247 11.13 26.45 -18.65
CA ASP A 247 12.44 27.11 -18.68
C ASP A 247 13.53 26.16 -19.17
N PRO A 248 14.55 26.61 -19.92
CA PRO A 248 15.55 25.74 -20.55
C PRO A 248 16.24 24.76 -19.59
N GLU A 249 16.55 25.21 -18.37
CA GLU A 249 17.14 24.36 -17.32
C GLU A 249 16.19 23.25 -16.87
N PHE A 250 14.91 23.59 -16.68
CA PHE A 250 13.89 22.65 -16.26
C PHE A 250 13.46 21.71 -17.39
N ALA A 251 13.37 22.22 -18.61
CA ALA A 251 13.16 21.44 -19.82
C ALA A 251 14.23 20.34 -19.97
N MET A 252 15.51 20.70 -19.83
CA MET A 252 16.62 19.74 -19.86
C MET A 252 16.52 18.71 -18.73
N TRP A 253 16.19 19.16 -17.51
CA TRP A 253 16.00 18.28 -16.35
C TRP A 253 14.86 17.27 -16.58
N ILE A 254 13.73 17.70 -17.15
CA ILE A 254 12.60 16.83 -17.50
C ILE A 254 13.04 15.81 -18.55
N LEU A 255 13.70 16.27 -19.62
CA LEU A 255 14.09 15.42 -20.74
C LEU A 255 15.06 14.31 -20.29
N GLN A 256 16.09 14.65 -19.51
CA GLN A 256 17.04 13.67 -18.97
C GLN A 256 16.36 12.56 -18.16
N ARG A 257 15.43 12.93 -17.27
CA ARG A 257 14.68 11.96 -16.47
C ARG A 257 13.63 11.20 -17.29
N PHE A 258 13.04 11.85 -18.28
CA PHE A 258 12.03 11.23 -19.13
C PHE A 258 12.65 10.15 -20.00
N VAL A 259 13.84 10.41 -20.57
CA VAL A 259 14.67 9.44 -21.30
C VAL A 259 14.92 8.19 -20.44
N ARG A 260 15.32 8.37 -19.17
CA ARG A 260 15.51 7.27 -18.21
C ARG A 260 14.24 6.45 -17.98
N SER A 261 13.06 7.05 -18.06
CA SER A 261 11.78 6.37 -17.87
C SER A 261 11.33 5.48 -19.05
N ILE A 262 11.94 5.61 -20.24
CA ILE A 262 11.50 4.95 -21.48
C ILE A 262 12.03 3.51 -21.57
N LYS A 263 11.14 2.57 -21.93
CA LYS A 263 11.51 1.15 -22.13
C LYS A 263 12.08 0.85 -23.51
N SER A 264 11.60 1.50 -24.57
CA SER A 264 12.08 1.30 -25.95
C SER A 264 13.42 2.00 -26.15
N ILE A 265 14.40 1.28 -26.70
CA ILE A 265 15.74 1.80 -26.99
C ILE A 265 15.67 2.81 -28.15
N GLU A 266 14.97 2.46 -29.23
CA GLU A 266 14.78 3.32 -30.41
C GLU A 266 14.15 4.68 -30.05
N LYS A 267 13.10 4.68 -29.20
CA LYS A 267 12.47 5.93 -28.73
C LYS A 267 13.37 6.74 -27.81
N ARG A 268 14.28 6.07 -27.09
CA ARG A 268 15.23 6.73 -26.20
C ARG A 268 16.29 7.46 -27.01
N GLU A 269 16.85 6.77 -28.01
CA GLU A 269 17.86 7.33 -28.91
C GLU A 269 17.31 8.51 -29.72
N ALA A 270 16.10 8.36 -30.28
CA ALA A 270 15.43 9.45 -30.99
C ALA A 270 15.19 10.67 -30.08
N LEU A 271 14.80 10.44 -28.81
CA LEU A 271 14.61 11.52 -27.85
C LEU A 271 15.92 12.19 -27.41
N CYS A 272 16.99 11.42 -27.22
CA CYS A 272 18.32 11.97 -26.94
C CYS A 272 18.83 12.83 -28.11
N THR A 273 18.61 12.38 -29.34
CA THR A 273 19.01 13.09 -30.56
C THR A 273 18.22 14.38 -30.71
N ALA A 274 16.90 14.34 -30.56
CA ALA A 274 16.03 15.51 -30.66
C ALA A 274 16.26 16.51 -29.52
N GLY A 275 16.52 16.02 -28.29
CA GLY A 275 16.72 16.83 -27.09
C GLY A 275 18.15 17.33 -26.88
N GLY A 276 19.11 16.95 -27.73
CA GLY A 276 20.53 17.30 -27.56
C GLY A 276 21.16 16.69 -26.29
N ILE A 277 20.68 15.53 -25.85
CA ILE A 277 21.10 14.89 -24.60
C ILE A 277 22.20 13.88 -24.92
N SER A 278 23.38 14.05 -24.30
CA SER A 278 24.46 13.07 -24.46
C SER A 278 24.11 11.75 -23.76
N ALA A 279 24.12 10.64 -24.49
CA ALA A 279 23.86 9.30 -23.96
C ALA A 279 24.81 8.92 -22.80
N GLU A 280 26.05 9.43 -22.82
CA GLU A 280 27.06 9.19 -21.79
C GLU A 280 26.73 9.86 -20.45
N SER A 281 25.98 10.98 -20.47
CA SER A 281 25.54 11.68 -19.25
C SER A 281 24.43 10.94 -18.49
N ILE A 282 23.70 10.05 -19.18
CA ILE A 282 22.54 9.36 -18.63
C ILE A 282 22.97 8.15 -17.78
N ASP A 283 24.04 7.46 -18.20
CA ASP A 283 24.57 6.25 -17.54
C ASP A 283 25.64 6.57 -16.48
N ALA A 284 26.34 7.72 -16.58
CA ALA A 284 27.35 8.13 -15.60
C ALA A 284 26.77 8.37 -14.18
N GLU A 285 25.54 8.87 -14.06
CA GLU A 285 24.88 9.01 -12.76
C GLU A 285 24.40 7.69 -12.15
N ASP A 286 24.30 6.60 -12.94
CA ASP A 286 23.97 5.25 -12.43
C ASP A 286 25.13 4.63 -11.63
N SER A 287 26.37 5.07 -11.91
CA SER A 287 27.56 4.59 -11.19
C SER A 287 27.86 5.39 -9.92
N GLY A 288 27.26 6.58 -9.76
CA GLY A 288 27.54 7.51 -8.67
C GLY A 288 26.56 7.49 -7.49
N GLU A 289 25.35 6.94 -7.64
CA GLU A 289 24.28 7.02 -6.63
C GLU A 289 24.37 5.98 -5.48
N ASN A 290 25.50 5.28 -5.33
CA ASN A 290 25.77 4.38 -4.19
C ASN A 290 26.43 5.11 -2.98
N ARG A 291 26.07 6.37 -2.71
CA ARG A 291 26.55 7.09 -1.52
C ARG A 291 25.36 7.66 -0.74
N PRO A 292 25.16 7.30 0.54
CA PRO A 292 24.06 7.83 1.33
C PRO A 292 24.44 9.24 1.78
N GLN A 293 23.87 10.27 1.17
CA GLN A 293 24.01 11.65 1.62
C GLN A 293 22.64 12.26 1.91
N ARG A 294 21.95 11.66 2.89
CA ARG A 294 20.99 12.35 3.75
C ARG A 294 21.51 12.28 5.18
N GLN A 295 22.47 13.13 5.50
CA GLN A 295 22.68 13.59 6.86
C GLN A 295 22.93 15.10 6.83
N ASN A 296 22.02 15.80 7.51
CA ASN A 296 22.22 17.05 8.23
C ASN A 296 22.58 18.30 7.42
N HIS A 297 21.57 19.10 7.08
CA HIS A 297 21.59 20.55 7.35
C HIS A 297 20.17 21.09 7.53
N ARG A 298 19.61 20.84 8.72
CA ARG A 298 18.66 21.75 9.37
C ARG A 298 19.16 21.89 10.80
N PHE A 299 19.95 22.93 11.05
CA PHE A 299 20.17 23.65 12.32
C PHE A 299 21.43 24.52 12.16
N SER A 300 21.24 25.76 11.71
CA SER A 300 22.00 26.92 12.19
C SER A 300 21.34 28.18 11.62
N VAL A 301 20.31 28.65 12.33
CA VAL A 301 19.91 30.07 12.30
C VAL A 301 20.14 30.53 13.72
N GLN A 302 21.39 30.85 14.07
CA GLN A 302 21.72 31.77 15.15
C GLN A 302 23.20 32.14 15.06
N GLU A 303 23.49 33.43 15.26
CA GLU A 303 24.81 34.04 15.50
C GLU A 303 25.63 34.37 14.23
N ASP A 304 25.31 35.52 13.62
CA ASP A 304 26.21 36.68 13.54
C ASP A 304 25.58 37.80 12.70
N GLU A 305 24.56 38.45 13.26
CA GLU A 305 24.14 39.81 12.88
C GLU A 305 24.45 40.77 14.05
N ASP A 306 25.70 40.80 14.50
CA ASP A 306 26.23 41.84 15.39
C ASP A 306 27.21 42.74 14.62
N ALA A 307 26.68 43.45 13.63
CA ALA A 307 27.40 44.50 12.93
C ALA A 307 26.48 45.64 12.51
N ASP A 308 25.65 46.17 13.41
CA ASP A 308 25.29 47.58 13.34
C ASP A 308 24.84 48.15 14.69
N ARG A 309 25.14 49.44 14.92
CA ARG A 309 24.71 50.29 16.05
C ARG A 309 25.61 50.36 17.30
N ARG A 310 26.92 50.56 17.10
CA ARG A 310 27.65 51.51 17.97
C ARG A 310 27.42 52.93 17.47
N SER A 311 26.32 53.54 17.87
CA SER A 311 26.18 55.00 17.86
C SER A 311 25.02 55.47 18.73
N LYS A 312 25.37 56.32 19.69
CA LYS A 312 24.52 57.26 20.44
C LYS A 312 23.55 56.66 21.47
N LYS A 313 23.97 56.72 22.74
CA LYS A 313 23.33 57.63 23.72
C LYS A 313 24.19 57.73 24.99
N TYR A 314 24.98 58.79 25.07
CA TYR A 314 25.24 59.47 26.33
C TYR A 314 23.96 60.23 26.73
N GLY A 315 23.63 60.26 28.02
CA GLY A 315 22.46 60.96 28.55
C GLY A 315 21.82 60.25 29.75
N THR A 316 22.54 60.06 30.86
CA THR A 316 22.44 60.90 32.09
C THR A 316 21.34 60.43 33.04
N LEU A 317 21.74 60.04 34.27
CA LEU A 317 20.96 60.32 35.48
C LEU A 317 21.89 60.40 36.71
N ALA A 318 21.96 61.63 37.22
CA ALA A 318 22.19 62.07 38.61
C ALA A 318 23.48 61.64 39.35
N LYS A 319 24.45 62.56 39.36
CA LYS A 319 24.67 63.45 40.51
C LYS A 319 25.22 64.79 40.05
#